data_AF-A0A4D6MUQ2-F1
#
_entry.id   AF-A0A4D6MUQ2-F1
#
_cell.length_a   1.000
_cell.length_b   1.000
_cell.length_c   1.000
_cell.angle_alpha   90.00
_cell.angle_beta   90.00
_cell.angle_gamma   90.00
#
_symmetry.space_group_name_H-M   'P 1'
#
loop_
_entity.id
_entity.type
_entity.pdbx_description
1 polymer ?
#
loop_
_entity_poly.entity_id
_entity_poly.type
_entity_poly.pdbx_seq_one_letter_code
_entity_poly.pdbx_strand_id
1 'polypeptide(L)'
;MLQGSQINNEKEAGLITNSINSVTQLKERLSSHNPYRGKSDSVRFVEYWVPVQISNLQLEQYCSILLSNASILRSSSKVDSIEAVRDVLILTRKCCSHPYLVGPELQPSLNKGLEPSQYLDFDLKASGKLQLLDSMLEELRKSDLRVSFFFRHIHINWHENTGMK
;
A
#
# COMPACT_ATOMS: atom_id res chain seq x y z
N MET A 1 -4.17 -65.54 11.02
CA MET A 1 -5.48 -64.88 11.15
C MET A 1 -5.35 -63.52 10.49
N LEU A 2 -5.98 -63.38 9.33
CA LEU A 2 -6.00 -62.18 8.49
C LEU A 2 -6.99 -61.15 9.05
N GLN A 3 -6.56 -59.90 9.17
CA GLN A 3 -7.35 -58.64 9.20
C GLN A 3 -6.28 -57.54 9.33
N GLY A 4 -6.02 -56.63 8.41
CA GLY A 4 -6.93 -55.88 7.56
C GLY A 4 -6.78 -54.39 7.91
N SER A 5 -5.61 -53.77 7.66
CA SER A 5 -5.42 -52.33 7.86
C SER A 5 -5.71 -51.59 6.55
N GLN A 6 -6.99 -51.56 6.18
CA GLN A 6 -7.50 -50.84 5.01
C GLN A 6 -8.39 -49.65 5.40
N ILE A 7 -8.21 -49.09 6.59
CA ILE A 7 -9.08 -48.03 7.13
C ILE A 7 -8.24 -46.79 7.38
N ASN A 8 -7.90 -46.04 6.33
CA ASN A 8 -7.46 -44.64 6.43
C ASN A 8 -7.70 -43.86 5.12
N ASN A 9 -7.83 -44.50 3.96
CA ASN A 9 -8.07 -43.81 2.68
C ASN A 9 -9.54 -43.39 2.46
N GLU A 10 -10.53 -44.12 2.98
CA GLU A 10 -11.95 -43.82 2.74
C GLU A 10 -12.46 -42.59 3.51
N LYS A 11 -11.91 -42.34 4.71
CA LYS A 11 -12.27 -41.17 5.52
C LYS A 11 -11.74 -39.87 4.93
N GLU A 12 -10.53 -39.90 4.37
CA GLU A 12 -9.90 -38.76 3.71
C GLU A 12 -10.60 -38.45 2.37
N ALA A 13 -10.93 -39.48 1.58
CA ALA A 13 -11.72 -39.33 0.37
C ALA A 13 -13.12 -38.74 0.66
N GLY A 14 -13.79 -39.22 1.73
CA GLY A 14 -15.10 -38.70 2.16
C GLY A 14 -15.08 -37.23 2.59
N LEU A 15 -14.01 -36.79 3.25
CA LEU A 15 -13.80 -35.39 3.64
C LEU A 15 -13.57 -34.49 2.43
N ILE A 16 -12.75 -34.93 1.47
CA ILE A 16 -12.49 -34.21 0.22
C ILE A 16 -13.78 -34.11 -0.61
N THR A 17 -14.55 -35.18 -0.75
CA THR A 17 -15.82 -35.15 -1.49
C THR A 17 -16.85 -34.23 -0.86
N ASN A 18 -16.92 -34.20 0.48
CA ASN A 18 -17.83 -33.29 1.20
C ASN A 18 -17.41 -31.82 1.08
N SER A 19 -16.10 -31.55 1.08
CA SER A 19 -15.56 -30.21 0.83
C SER A 19 -15.84 -29.75 -0.61
N ILE A 20 -15.66 -30.63 -1.60
CA ILE A 20 -15.97 -30.33 -3.00
C ILE A 20 -17.46 -30.05 -3.19
N ASN A 21 -18.33 -30.85 -2.57
CA ASN A 21 -19.79 -30.69 -2.65
C ASN A 21 -20.30 -29.39 -2.01
N SER A 22 -19.66 -28.93 -0.93
CA SER A 22 -20.02 -27.64 -0.32
C SER A 22 -19.57 -26.44 -1.17
N VAL A 23 -18.38 -26.52 -1.78
CA VAL A 23 -17.89 -25.50 -2.73
C VAL A 23 -18.77 -25.43 -3.98
N THR A 24 -19.24 -26.56 -4.51
CA THR A 24 -20.14 -26.58 -5.68
C THR A 24 -21.51 -26.00 -5.37
N GLN A 25 -22.11 -26.34 -4.21
CA GLN A 25 -23.37 -25.72 -3.76
C GLN A 25 -23.26 -24.21 -3.54
N LEU A 26 -22.15 -23.74 -2.95
CA LEU A 26 -21.90 -22.31 -2.77
C LEU A 26 -21.75 -21.60 -4.12
N LYS A 27 -21.03 -22.22 -5.08
CA LYS A 27 -20.87 -21.70 -6.43
C LYS A 27 -22.21 -21.59 -7.16
N GLU A 28 -23.10 -22.56 -6.98
CA GLU A 28 -24.45 -22.55 -7.57
C GLU A 28 -25.33 -21.44 -6.97
N ARG A 29 -25.34 -21.30 -5.63
CA ARG A 29 -26.08 -20.23 -4.94
C ARG A 29 -25.57 -18.83 -5.28
N LEU A 30 -24.27 -18.68 -5.51
CA LEU A 30 -23.66 -17.41 -5.89
C LEU A 30 -23.79 -17.12 -7.38
N SER A 31 -24.12 -18.12 -8.20
CA SER A 31 -24.25 -17.96 -9.66
C SER A 31 -25.41 -17.03 -10.05
N SER A 32 -26.49 -16.94 -9.26
CA SER A 32 -27.63 -16.05 -9.53
C SER A 32 -27.35 -14.60 -9.17
N HIS A 33 -26.36 -14.33 -8.32
CA HIS A 33 -26.02 -13.00 -7.81
C HIS A 33 -24.67 -12.48 -8.32
N ASN A 34 -23.99 -13.25 -9.16
CA ASN A 34 -22.74 -12.85 -9.77
C ASN A 34 -23.00 -12.32 -11.20
N PRO A 35 -23.01 -10.99 -11.42
CA PRO A 35 -23.12 -10.42 -12.77
C PRO A 35 -21.93 -10.80 -13.66
N TYR A 36 -20.83 -11.29 -13.08
CA TYR A 36 -19.71 -11.90 -13.79
C TYR A 36 -20.01 -13.37 -14.15
N ARG A 37 -20.95 -13.58 -15.08
CA ARG A 37 -20.98 -14.83 -15.87
C ARG A 37 -19.76 -14.79 -16.78
N GLY A 38 -18.80 -15.68 -16.56
CA GLY A 38 -17.51 -15.69 -17.24
C GLY A 38 -17.62 -15.47 -18.75
N LYS A 39 -17.38 -14.24 -19.19
CA LYS A 39 -16.88 -14.02 -20.54
C LYS A 39 -15.46 -14.56 -20.50
N SER A 40 -15.18 -15.53 -21.36
CA SER A 40 -13.83 -16.04 -21.63
C SER A 40 -12.85 -14.93 -22.03
N ASP A 41 -13.36 -13.73 -22.33
CA ASP A 41 -12.62 -12.52 -22.67
C ASP A 41 -12.34 -11.67 -21.42
N SER A 42 -11.94 -12.30 -20.31
CA SER A 42 -11.30 -11.54 -19.23
C SER A 42 -10.01 -10.97 -19.80
N VAL A 43 -10.02 -9.68 -20.13
CA VAL A 43 -8.82 -8.92 -20.48
C VAL A 43 -7.91 -9.00 -19.27
N ARG A 44 -6.90 -9.85 -19.35
CA ARG A 44 -5.87 -9.96 -18.33
C ARG A 44 -4.97 -8.75 -18.47
N PHE A 45 -5.18 -7.76 -17.61
CA PHE A 45 -4.22 -6.68 -17.45
C PHE A 45 -2.91 -7.26 -16.89
N VAL A 46 -1.79 -6.81 -17.43
CA VAL A 46 -0.48 -7.16 -16.86
C VAL A 46 -0.20 -6.19 -15.73
N GLU A 47 0.02 -6.72 -14.53
CA GLU A 47 0.34 -5.96 -13.33
C GLU A 47 1.84 -6.01 -13.06
N TYR A 48 2.43 -4.86 -12.76
CA TYR A 48 3.85 -4.71 -12.45
C TYR A 48 4.04 -4.02 -11.10
N TRP A 49 4.87 -4.61 -10.24
CA TRP A 49 5.36 -3.97 -9.03
C TRP A 49 6.65 -3.22 -9.34
N VAL A 50 6.59 -1.88 -9.27
CA VAL A 50 7.75 -1.05 -9.59
C VAL A 50 8.38 -0.54 -8.27
N PRO A 51 9.54 -1.07 -7.85
CA PRO A 51 10.25 -0.52 -6.71
C PRO A 51 10.77 0.87 -7.06
N VAL A 52 10.68 1.80 -6.11
CA VAL A 52 11.07 3.19 -6.31
C VAL A 52 12.08 3.57 -5.24
N GLN A 53 13.19 4.18 -5.66
CA GLN A 53 14.15 4.75 -4.72
C GLN A 53 13.53 5.95 -4.00
N ILE A 54 13.65 5.99 -2.68
CA ILE A 54 13.22 7.13 -1.87
C ILE A 54 14.14 8.33 -2.12
N SER A 55 13.59 9.54 -2.19
CA SER A 55 14.41 10.75 -2.36
C SER A 55 15.21 11.05 -1.08
N ASN A 56 16.25 11.89 -1.18
CA ASN A 56 17.03 12.30 0.00
C ASN A 56 16.16 13.00 1.06
N LEU A 57 15.24 13.87 0.63
CA LEU A 57 14.33 14.57 1.54
C LEU A 57 13.38 13.60 2.24
N GLN A 58 12.83 12.64 1.50
CA GLN A 58 12.00 11.59 2.09
C GLN A 58 12.81 10.70 3.04
N LEU A 59 14.06 10.35 2.70
CA LEU A 59 14.92 9.54 3.55
C LEU A 59 15.22 10.24 4.88
N GLU A 60 15.59 11.52 4.83
CA GLU A 60 15.86 12.33 6.01
C GLU A 60 14.65 12.39 6.94
N GLN A 61 13.47 12.72 6.40
CA GLN A 61 12.23 12.74 7.17
C GLN A 61 11.85 11.36 7.70
N TYR A 62 11.99 10.31 6.89
CA TYR A 62 11.67 8.94 7.30
C TYR A 62 12.52 8.51 8.49
N CYS A 63 13.84 8.74 8.42
CA CYS A 63 14.75 8.50 9.53
C CYS A 63 14.38 9.33 10.76
N SER A 64 14.05 10.61 10.59
CA SER A 64 13.63 11.49 11.68
C SER A 64 12.35 10.98 12.39
N ILE A 65 11.35 10.52 11.64
CA ILE A 65 10.12 9.92 12.18
C ILE A 65 10.45 8.68 13.00
N LEU A 66 11.28 7.76 12.47
CA LEU A 66 11.64 6.53 13.17
C LEU A 66 12.44 6.78 14.45
N LEU A 67 13.42 7.69 14.39
CA LEU A 67 14.26 8.02 15.53
C LEU A 67 13.45 8.69 16.65
N SER A 68 12.58 9.64 16.30
CA SER A 68 11.72 10.35 17.27
C SER A 68 10.73 9.41 17.97
N ASN A 69 10.35 8.31 17.32
CA ASN A 69 9.42 7.31 17.86
C ASN A 69 10.10 6.00 18.28
N ALA A 70 11.43 6.00 18.43
CA ALA A 70 12.19 4.78 18.68
C ALA A 70 11.79 4.08 20.00
N SER A 71 11.31 4.81 21.00
CA SER A 71 10.81 4.25 22.26
C SER A 71 9.52 3.44 22.06
N ILE A 72 8.57 4.00 21.30
CA ILE A 72 7.30 3.35 20.94
C ILE A 72 7.59 2.08 20.14
N LEU A 73 8.45 2.18 19.12
CA LEU A 73 8.80 1.07 18.23
C LEU A 73 9.54 -0.08 18.93
N ARG A 74 10.24 0.21 20.04
CA ARG A 74 10.95 -0.78 20.86
C ARG A 74 10.15 -1.29 22.06
N SER A 75 8.99 -0.72 22.33
CA SER A 75 8.17 -1.08 23.49
C SER A 75 7.45 -2.42 23.27
N SER A 76 7.37 -3.24 24.31
CA SER A 76 6.63 -4.52 24.30
C SER A 76 5.26 -4.45 24.99
N SER A 77 4.86 -3.27 25.49
CA SER A 77 3.54 -3.09 26.13
C SER A 77 2.45 -3.07 25.05
N LYS A 78 1.26 -3.60 25.35
CA LYS A 78 0.27 -3.99 24.32
C LYS A 78 -0.91 -3.05 24.09
N VAL A 79 -1.17 -2.07 24.97
CA VAL A 79 -2.45 -1.34 24.93
C VAL A 79 -2.26 0.10 24.44
N ASP A 80 -1.41 0.90 25.08
CA ASP A 80 -1.17 2.29 24.66
C ASP A 80 -0.22 2.41 23.44
N SER A 81 0.44 1.31 23.06
CA SER A 81 1.40 1.27 21.95
C SER A 81 0.75 1.11 20.58
N ILE A 82 -0.47 0.55 20.48
CA ILE A 82 -1.08 0.22 19.18
C ILE A 82 -1.43 1.49 18.41
N GLU A 83 -2.00 2.49 19.07
CA GLU A 83 -2.36 3.77 18.45
C GLU A 83 -1.10 4.54 18.04
N ALA A 84 -0.13 4.65 18.93
CA ALA A 84 1.14 5.31 18.64
C ALA A 84 1.91 4.63 17.48
N VAL A 85 1.92 3.29 17.42
CA VAL A 85 2.52 2.55 16.28
C VAL A 85 1.72 2.79 14.99
N ARG A 86 0.40 2.90 15.06
CA ARG A 86 -0.43 3.26 13.89
C ARG A 86 -0.08 4.66 13.40
N ASP A 87 0.13 5.62 14.28
CA ASP A 87 0.51 6.98 13.91
C ASP A 87 1.87 7.01 13.20
N VAL A 88 2.86 6.28 13.72
CA VAL A 88 4.16 6.12 13.06
C VAL A 88 4.01 5.47 11.68
N LEU A 89 3.17 4.43 11.56
CA LEU A 89 2.88 3.79 10.28
C LEU A 89 2.23 4.76 9.29
N ILE A 90 1.34 5.63 9.75
CA ILE A 90 0.68 6.60 8.87
C ILE A 90 1.67 7.69 8.45
N LEU A 91 2.46 8.24 9.36
CA LEU A 91 3.48 9.26 9.07
C LEU A 91 4.51 8.74 8.06
N THR A 92 5.02 7.53 8.29
CA THR A 92 5.96 6.89 7.35
C THR A 92 5.34 6.67 5.97
N ARG A 93 4.06 6.23 5.89
CA ARG A 93 3.33 6.10 4.61
C ARG A 93 3.12 7.45 3.90
N LYS A 94 2.81 8.51 4.65
CA LYS A 94 2.69 9.88 4.11
C LYS A 94 4.02 10.33 3.53
N CYS A 95 5.11 10.21 4.30
CA CYS A 95 6.47 10.54 3.86
C CYS A 95 6.86 9.81 2.56
N CYS A 96 6.66 8.48 2.50
CA CYS A 96 6.94 7.69 1.30
C CYS A 96 6.03 8.04 0.10
N SER A 97 4.90 8.70 0.32
CA SER A 97 4.03 9.20 -0.76
C SER A 97 4.53 10.55 -1.26
N HIS A 98 4.72 11.50 -0.35
CA HIS A 98 5.35 12.79 -0.63
C HIS A 98 5.83 13.44 0.67
N PRO A 99 7.03 14.04 0.73
CA PRO A 99 7.58 14.62 1.97
C PRO A 99 6.72 15.75 2.55
N TYR A 100 6.08 16.55 1.69
CA TYR A 100 5.21 17.66 2.11
C TYR A 100 3.90 17.23 2.76
N LEU A 101 3.53 15.94 2.71
CA LEU A 101 2.37 15.43 3.47
C LEU A 101 2.66 15.31 4.97
N VAL A 102 3.93 15.34 5.36
CA VAL A 102 4.39 15.32 6.75
C VAL A 102 4.88 16.69 7.19
N GLY A 103 5.66 17.38 6.34
CA GLY A 103 6.20 18.71 6.60
C GLY A 103 5.85 19.69 5.48
N PRO A 104 4.60 20.21 5.41
CA PRO A 104 4.22 21.18 4.40
C PRO A 104 5.05 22.48 4.45
N GLU A 105 5.59 22.82 5.61
CA GLU A 105 6.51 23.95 5.83
C GLU A 105 7.89 23.78 5.17
N LEU A 106 8.24 22.56 4.74
CA LEU A 106 9.50 22.30 4.04
C LEU A 106 9.50 22.88 2.63
N GLN A 107 8.35 22.93 1.96
CA GLN A 107 8.25 23.46 0.60
C GLN A 107 8.70 24.94 0.53
N PRO A 108 8.12 25.89 1.32
CA PRO A 108 8.55 27.28 1.26
C PRO A 108 9.97 27.52 1.79
N SER A 109 10.47 26.70 2.72
CA SER A 109 11.83 26.86 3.26
C SER A 109 12.90 26.37 2.29
N LEU A 110 12.65 25.26 1.59
CA LEU A 110 13.57 24.71 0.58
C LEU A 110 13.51 25.49 -0.73
N ASN A 111 12.36 26.08 -1.07
CA ASN A 111 12.20 26.94 -2.24
C ASN A 111 12.76 28.36 -2.03
N LYS A 112 13.24 28.69 -0.83
CA LYS A 112 13.78 30.02 -0.51
C LYS A 112 15.07 30.28 -1.31
N GLY A 113 14.98 31.19 -2.27
CA GLY A 113 16.12 31.56 -3.13
C GLY A 113 16.20 30.76 -4.44
N LEU A 114 15.23 29.90 -4.71
CA LEU A 114 15.04 29.32 -6.04
C LEU A 114 14.20 30.27 -6.92
N GLU A 115 14.48 30.26 -8.21
CA GLU A 115 13.63 30.97 -9.18
C GLU A 115 12.29 30.23 -9.33
N PRO A 116 11.18 30.92 -9.64
CA PRO A 116 9.88 30.27 -9.82
C PRO A 116 9.86 29.14 -10.86
N SER A 117 10.75 29.20 -11.86
CA SER A 117 10.94 28.15 -12.87
C SER A 117 11.55 26.85 -12.31
N GLN A 118 12.23 26.92 -11.17
CA GLN A 118 12.92 25.79 -10.53
C GLN A 118 12.03 25.07 -9.50
N TYR A 119 10.95 25.70 -9.04
CA TYR A 119 10.07 25.11 -8.02
C TYR A 119 9.48 23.77 -8.47
N LEU A 120 9.06 23.67 -9.73
CA LEU A 120 8.48 22.43 -10.27
C LEU A 120 9.50 21.28 -10.28
N ASP A 121 10.73 21.55 -10.71
CA ASP A 121 11.80 20.56 -10.76
C ASP A 121 12.21 20.12 -9.35
N PHE A 122 12.26 21.07 -8.41
CA PHE A 122 12.52 20.76 -7.01
C PHE A 122 11.42 19.91 -6.38
N ASP A 123 10.15 20.29 -6.55
CA ASP A 123 9.00 19.57 -6.01
C ASP A 123 8.87 18.17 -6.62
N LEU A 124 9.21 18.02 -7.90
CA LEU A 124 9.30 16.71 -8.54
C LEU A 124 10.40 15.85 -7.90
N LYS A 125 11.59 16.43 -7.70
CA LYS A 125 12.74 15.75 -7.10
C LYS A 125 12.54 15.44 -5.62
N ALA A 126 11.64 16.14 -4.93
CA ALA A 126 11.31 15.87 -3.55
C ALA A 126 10.70 14.47 -3.33
N SER A 127 10.08 13.84 -4.35
CA SER A 127 9.51 12.50 -4.24
C SER A 127 10.05 11.55 -5.28
N GLY A 128 10.62 10.41 -4.85
CA GLY A 128 11.11 9.39 -5.78
C GLY A 128 10.02 8.83 -6.70
N LYS A 129 8.77 8.75 -6.21
CA LYS A 129 7.62 8.31 -7.02
C LYS A 129 7.29 9.29 -8.13
N LEU A 130 7.40 10.59 -7.85
CA LEU A 130 7.16 11.62 -8.85
C LEU A 130 8.28 11.64 -9.89
N GLN A 131 9.55 11.50 -9.48
CA GLN A 131 10.67 11.37 -10.43
C GLN A 131 10.49 10.19 -11.39
N LEU A 132 10.16 9.01 -10.87
CA LEU A 132 9.89 7.84 -11.71
C LEU A 132 8.68 8.09 -12.62
N LEU A 133 7.61 8.66 -12.07
CA LEU A 133 6.40 8.93 -12.81
C LEU A 133 6.65 9.90 -13.97
N ASP A 134 7.46 10.93 -13.76
CA ASP A 134 7.86 11.89 -14.79
C ASP A 134 8.58 11.19 -15.94
N SER A 135 9.57 10.35 -15.63
CA SER A 135 10.28 9.55 -16.64
C SER A 135 9.35 8.58 -17.39
N MET A 136 8.41 7.94 -16.70
CA MET A 136 7.42 7.06 -17.33
C MET A 136 6.47 7.85 -18.24
N LEU A 137 6.02 9.03 -17.80
CA LEU A 137 5.13 9.90 -18.58
C LEU A 137 5.80 10.39 -19.86
N GLU A 138 7.10 10.68 -19.83
CA GLU A 138 7.85 11.04 -21.03
C GLU A 138 7.82 9.92 -22.08
N GLU A 139 8.07 8.68 -21.68
CA GLU A 139 8.06 7.52 -22.59
C GLU A 139 6.65 7.18 -23.08
N LEU A 140 5.65 7.27 -22.21
CA LEU A 140 4.25 7.02 -22.58
C LEU A 140 3.74 8.08 -23.56
N ARG A 141 4.14 9.35 -23.38
CA ARG A 141 3.83 10.43 -24.31
C ARG A 141 4.49 10.22 -25.67
N LYS A 142 5.76 9.79 -25.72
CA LYS A 142 6.45 9.45 -26.98
C LYS A 142 5.74 8.32 -27.73
N SER A 143 5.07 7.43 -27.01
CA SER A 143 4.35 6.27 -27.54
C SER A 143 2.86 6.54 -27.82
N ASP A 144 2.37 7.78 -27.68
CA ASP A 144 0.96 8.19 -27.83
C ASP A 144 -0.03 7.36 -26.99
N LEU A 145 0.39 7.00 -25.76
CA LEU A 145 -0.43 6.23 -24.82
C LEU A 145 -1.19 7.15 -23.86
N ARG A 146 -2.41 6.74 -23.50
CA ARG A 146 -3.22 7.41 -22.48
C ARG A 146 -3.00 6.77 -21.12
N VAL A 147 -2.84 7.59 -20.10
CA VAL A 147 -2.53 7.15 -18.74
C VAL A 147 -3.64 7.61 -17.79
N SER A 148 -3.96 6.79 -16.79
CA SER A 148 -4.88 7.13 -15.71
C SER A 148 -4.20 6.87 -14.36
N PHE A 149 -4.32 7.82 -13.44
CA PHE A 149 -3.72 7.76 -12.12
C PHE A 149 -4.76 7.53 -11.05
N PHE A 150 -4.48 6.58 -10.17
CA PHE A 150 -5.25 6.35 -8.96
C PHE A 150 -4.33 6.55 -7.77
N PHE A 151 -4.67 7.49 -6.90
CA PHE A 151 -3.96 7.70 -5.64
C PHE A 151 -4.96 7.66 -4.49
N ARG A 152 -4.56 7.04 -3.38
CA ARG A 152 -5.35 7.08 -2.14
C ARG A 152 -4.77 8.16 -1.24
N HIS A 153 -5.54 9.22 -1.01
CA HIS A 153 -5.17 10.21 -0.01
C HIS A 153 -5.37 9.62 1.39
N ILE A 154 -4.31 9.61 2.20
CA ILE A 154 -4.40 9.17 3.60
C ILE A 154 -4.86 10.36 4.44
N HIS A 155 -6.17 10.57 4.50
CA HIS A 155 -6.80 11.53 5.41
C HIS A 155 -6.87 10.91 6.82
N ILE A 156 -6.33 11.60 7.82
CA ILE A 156 -6.53 11.24 9.24
C ILE A 156 -7.37 12.35 9.84
N ASN A 157 -8.48 12.00 10.48
CA ASN A 157 -9.10 12.89 11.45
C ASN A 157 -8.14 12.99 12.63
N TRP A 158 -7.54 14.17 12.80
CA TRP A 158 -6.88 14.54 14.04
C TRP A 158 -7.93 14.50 15.14
N HIS A 159 -8.03 13.39 15.88
CA HIS A 159 -8.60 13.51 17.21
C HIS A 159 -7.59 14.33 18.01
N GLU A 160 -8.00 15.55 18.34
CA GLU A 160 -7.37 16.39 19.33
C GLU A 160 -7.20 15.57 20.62
N ASN A 161 -5.96 15.17 20.92
CA ASN A 161 -5.55 14.93 22.28
C ASN A 161 -4.52 15.99 22.63
N THR A 162 -5.06 17.15 23.01
CA THR A 162 -4.35 18.16 23.79
C THR A 162 -3.84 17.51 25.08
N GLY A 163 -2.53 17.35 25.15
CA GLY A 163 -1.84 16.82 26.31
C GLY A 163 -0.52 17.56 26.55
N MET A 164 -0.54 18.89 26.55
CA MET A 164 0.52 19.65 27.23
C MET A 164 0.36 19.47 28.73
N LYS A 165 1.33 18.81 29.35
CA LYS A 165 1.86 19.17 30.67
C LYS A 165 3.29 19.63 30.48
#